data_AF-M7P244-F1
#
_entry.id   AF-M7P244-F1
#
_cell.length_a   1.000
_cell.length_b   1.000
_cell.length_c   1.000
_cell.angle_alpha   90.00
_cell.angle_beta   90.00
_cell.angle_gamma   90.00
#
_symmetry.space_group_name_H-M   'P 1'
#
loop_
_entity.id
_entity.type
_entity.pdbx_description
1 polymer ?
#
loop_
_entity_poly.entity_id
_entity_poly.type
_entity_poly.pdbx_seq_one_letter_code
_entity_poly.pdbx_strand_id
1 'polypeptide(L)' 'MSKLAEYFHTDWANMTATDWFGLLLTIVIFILMFGMYFWALRPKNKEKLESHRTMPLHDDETEAENKDGR' A
#
# COMPACT_ATOMS: atom_id res chain seq x y z
N MET A 1 4.60 -34.12 -28.06
CA MET A 1 4.50 -33.14 -26.97
C MET A 1 5.85 -32.42 -26.88
N SER A 2 5.90 -31.11 -27.06
CA SER A 2 7.15 -30.35 -27.05
C SER A 2 7.68 -30.23 -25.62
N LYS A 3 8.96 -30.58 -25.39
CA LYS A 3 9.65 -30.45 -24.08
C LYS A 3 9.49 -29.06 -23.45
N LEU A 4 9.27 -28.04 -24.26
CA LEU A 4 9.01 -26.67 -23.80
C LEU A 4 7.73 -26.56 -22.97
N ALA A 5 6.65 -27.26 -23.33
CA ALA A 5 5.39 -27.21 -22.57
C ALA A 5 5.54 -27.85 -21.18
N GLU A 6 6.45 -28.81 -21.03
CA GLU A 6 6.74 -29.51 -19.78
C GLU A 6 7.46 -28.60 -18.76
N TYR A 7 8.30 -27.68 -19.22
CA TYR A 7 8.94 -26.67 -18.37
C TYR A 7 7.98 -25.59 -17.84
N PHE A 8 6.85 -25.36 -18.51
CA PHE A 8 5.80 -24.44 -18.05
C PHE A 8 4.69 -25.15 -17.25
N HIS A 9 4.86 -26.46 -16.99
CA HIS A 9 3.93 -27.23 -16.19
C HIS A 9 4.27 -27.08 -14.72
N THR A 10 3.63 -26.11 -14.06
CA THR A 10 3.62 -26.07 -12.59
C THR A 10 2.63 -27.11 -12.09
N ASP A 11 3.13 -28.07 -11.31
CA ASP A 11 2.27 -29.05 -10.66
C ASP A 11 1.58 -28.42 -9.44
N TRP A 12 0.42 -27.83 -9.69
CA TRP A 12 -0.42 -27.18 -8.68
C TRP A 12 -0.86 -28.15 -7.57
N ALA A 13 -0.97 -29.44 -7.89
CA ALA A 13 -1.41 -30.46 -6.93
C ALA A 13 -0.30 -30.86 -5.94
N ASN A 14 0.97 -30.56 -6.29
CA ASN A 14 2.13 -30.88 -5.46
C ASN A 14 2.70 -29.67 -4.70
N MET A 15 2.01 -28.52 -4.72
CA MET A 15 2.41 -27.36 -3.92
C MET A 15 2.08 -27.61 -2.44
N THR A 16 3.05 -27.37 -1.56
CA THR A 16 2.84 -27.52 -0.11
C THR A 16 1.91 -26.43 0.41
N ALA A 17 1.29 -26.65 1.58
CA ALA A 17 0.41 -25.66 2.20
C ALA A 17 1.10 -24.30 2.42
N THR A 18 2.40 -24.31 2.70
CA THR A 18 3.21 -23.11 2.87
C THR A 18 3.40 -22.36 1.55
N ASP A 19 3.61 -23.08 0.44
CA ASP A 19 3.75 -22.48 -0.90
C ASP A 19 2.44 -21.78 -1.32
N TRP A 20 1.29 -22.41 -1.04
CA TRP A 20 -0.03 -21.80 -1.25
C TRP A 20 -0.26 -20.56 -0.40
N PHE A 21 0.17 -20.58 0.86
CA PHE A 21 0.08 -19.41 1.74
C PHE A 21 0.94 -18.26 1.22
N GLY A 22 2.19 -18.54 0.81
CA GLY A 22 3.07 -17.55 0.22
C GLY A 22 2.48 -16.93 -1.04
N LEU A 23 1.95 -17.75 -1.94
CA LEU A 23 1.29 -17.30 -3.17
C LEU A 23 0.09 -16.37 -2.87
N LEU A 24 -0.81 -16.80 -1.98
CA LEU A 24 -1.98 -16.00 -1.60
C LEU A 24 -1.58 -14.69 -0.92
N LEU A 25 -0.60 -14.72 -0.03
CA LEU A 25 -0.08 -13.53 0.63
C LEU A 25 0.46 -12.53 -0.39
N THR A 26 1.24 -12.99 -1.38
CA THR A 26 1.76 -12.13 -2.45
C THR A 26 0.63 -11.51 -3.28
N ILE A 27 -0.40 -12.28 -3.65
CA ILE A 27 -1.57 -11.77 -4.38
C ILE A 27 -2.31 -10.72 -3.56
N VAL A 28 -2.53 -10.96 -2.27
CA VAL A 28 -3.19 -10.01 -1.37
C VAL A 28 -2.41 -8.71 -1.25
N ILE A 29 -1.09 -8.77 -1.02
CA ILE A 29 -0.23 -7.59 -0.94
C ILE A 29 -0.27 -6.80 -2.25
N PHE A 30 -0.22 -7.48 -3.39
CA PHE A 30 -0.30 -6.83 -4.70
C PHE A 30 -1.63 -6.07 -4.88
N ILE A 31 -2.76 -6.69 -4.53
CA ILE A 31 -4.08 -6.05 -4.59
C ILE A 31 -4.15 -4.87 -3.60
N LEU A 32 -3.58 -5.00 -2.40
CA LEU A 32 -3.52 -3.92 -1.43
C LEU A 32 -2.71 -2.73 -1.95
N MET A 33 -1.55 -2.97 -2.55
CA MET A 33 -0.75 -1.91 -3.17
C MET A 33 -1.54 -1.22 -4.28
N PHE A 34 -2.19 -1.99 -5.17
CA PHE A 34 -3.02 -1.44 -6.23
C PHE A 34 -4.17 -0.61 -5.64
N GLY A 35 -4.91 -1.15 -4.68
CA GLY A 35 -5.99 -0.45 -3.99
C GLY A 35 -5.52 0.86 -3.35
N MET A 36 -4.36 0.86 -2.70
CA MET A 36 -3.74 2.05 -2.11
C MET A 36 -3.36 3.09 -3.18
N TYR A 37 -2.76 2.68 -4.31
CA TYR A 37 -2.48 3.59 -5.42
C TYR A 37 -3.76 4.22 -5.98
N PHE A 38 -4.80 3.42 -6.20
CA PHE A 38 -6.08 3.94 -6.66
C PHE A 38 -6.72 4.88 -5.66
N TRP A 39 -6.65 4.56 -4.37
CA TRP A 39 -7.18 5.40 -3.30
C TRP A 39 -6.42 6.72 -3.19
N ALA A 40 -5.08 6.68 -3.19
CA ALA A 40 -4.22 7.87 -3.10
C ALA A 40 -4.33 8.77 -4.34
N LEU A 41 -4.45 8.19 -5.54
CA LEU A 41 -4.57 8.95 -6.79
C LEU A 41 -5.99 9.45 -7.06
N ARG A 42 -7.00 8.96 -6.32
CA ARG A 42 -8.39 9.40 -6.49
C ARG A 42 -8.55 10.86 -6.04
N PRO A 43 -9.13 11.75 -6.88
CA PRO A 43 -9.22 13.18 -6.59
C PRO A 43 -10.00 13.51 -5.31
N LYS A 44 -11.01 12.69 -4.95
CA LYS A 44 -11.76 12.85 -3.69
C LYS A 44 -10.93 12.65 -2.42
N ASN A 45 -9.79 11.97 -2.52
CA ASN A 45 -8.91 11.70 -1.39
C ASN A 45 -7.72 12.69 -1.34
N LYS A 46 -7.54 13.50 -2.40
CA LYS A 46 -6.48 14.50 -2.49
C LYS A 46 -6.66 15.62 -1.47
N GLU A 47 -7.86 16.16 -1.30
CA GLU A 47 -8.13 17.23 -0.33
C GLU A 47 -7.77 16.79 1.10
N LYS A 48 -8.11 15.56 1.49
CA LYS A 48 -7.75 15.01 2.80
C LYS A 48 -6.25 14.74 2.93
N LEU A 49 -5.55 14.40 1.84
CA LEU A 49 -4.11 14.17 1.87
C LEU A 49 -3.33 15.50 1.90
N GLU A 50 -3.83 16.52 1.20
CA GLU A 50 -3.29 17.88 1.21
C GLU A 50 -3.56 18.60 2.53
N SER A 51 -4.69 18.35 3.20
CA SER A 51 -5.00 18.96 4.50
C SER A 51 -4.02 18.55 5.61
N HIS A 52 -3.35 17.41 5.47
CA HIS A 52 -2.34 16.94 6.43
C HIS A 52 -0.90 17.28 5.98
N ARG A 53 -0.73 17.98 4.85
CA ARG A 53 0.59 18.38 4.33
C ARG A 53 1.32 19.35 5.26
N THR A 54 0.58 20.21 5.95
CA THR A 54 1.13 21.24 6.85
C THR A 54 1.17 20.80 8.31
N MET A 55 0.73 19.59 8.64
CA MET A 55 0.72 19.09 10.02
C MET A 55 2.10 19.13 10.71
N PRO A 56 3.21 18.70 10.07
CA PRO A 56 4.54 18.84 10.70
C PRO A 56 5.11 20.26 10.67
N LEU A 57 4.44 21.22 10.02
CA LEU A 57 4.86 22.63 9.97
C LEU A 57 4.06 23.50 10.96
N HIS A 58 2.94 23.02 11.49
CA HIS A 58 2.05 23.78 12.40
C HIS A 58 2.30 23.53 13.89
N ASP A 59 3.11 22.53 14.26
CA ASP A 59 3.43 22.25 15.68
C ASP A 59 4.21 23.41 16.35
N ASP A 60 4.89 24.25 15.56
CA ASP A 60 5.67 25.38 16.08
C ASP A 60 4.86 26.68 16.24
N GLU A 61 3.64 26.76 15.69
CA GLU A 61 2.85 28.01 15.67
C GLU A 61 1.95 28.16 16.91
N THR A 62 1.42 27.05 17.44
CA THR A 62 0.49 27.09 18.59
C THR A 62 1.15 27.33 19.95
N GLU A 63 2.46 27.09 20.10
CA GLU A 63 3.17 27.33 21.37
C GLU A 63 3.73 28.76 21.49
N ALA A 64 3.89 29.48 20.38
CA ALA A 64 4.40 30.85 20.35
C ALA A 64 3.31 31.92 20.65
N GLU A 65 2.04 31.65 20.31
CA GLU A 65 0.94 32.61 20.49
C GLU A 65 0.52 32.79 21.97
N ASN A 66 0.77 31.79 22.84
CA ASN A 66 0.38 31.86 24.26
C ASN A 66 1.42 32.52 25.19
N LYS A 67 2.57 32.99 24.68
CA LYS A 67 3.64 33.57 25.51
C LYS A 67 3.87 35.08 25.36
N ASP A 68 3.20 35.76 24.42
CA ASP A 68 3.37 37.20 24.22
C ASP A 68 2.03 37.99 24.27
N GLY A 69 1.05 37.45 25.00
CA GLY A 69 -0.21 38.12 25.34
C GLY A 69 -0.11 38.91 26.64
N ARG A 70 0.35 40.16 26.51
CA ARG A 70 0.25 41.33 27.40
C ARG A 70 -0.68 41.25 28.62
#